data_AF-A0A453PLP9-F1
#
_entry.id   AF-A0A453PLP9-F1
#
_cell.length_a   1.000
_cell.length_b   1.000
_cell.length_c   1.000
_cell.angle_alpha   90.00
_cell.angle_beta   90.00
_cell.angle_gamma   90.00
#
_symmetry.space_group_name_H-M   'P 1'
#
loop_
_entity.id
_entity.type
_entity.pdbx_description
1 polymer ?
#
loop_
_entity_poly.entity_id
_entity_poly.type
_entity_poly.pdbx_seq_one_letter_code
_entity_poly.pdbx_strand_id
1 'polypeptide(L)'
;GVFSYLSYRDPNLLKTLEVYDGTAKFLRELDVDDDALTKAIIGTIGDVDSYQLPDAKGYSSLMRYLLGITEEERQQRREEILATSVKDFKEFADAVETINDNGVVVAVASPDDVEAANKEKSLFSDIKKCL
;
A
#
# COMPACT_ATOMS: atom_id res chain seq x y z
N GLY A 1 -5.68 -6.92 3.34
CA GLY A 1 -5.27 -8.24 3.85
C GLY A 1 -3.77 -8.39 3.70
N VAL A 2 -3.29 -8.41 2.47
CA VAL A 2 -1.88 -8.20 2.14
C VAL A 2 -1.64 -6.70 1.91
N PHE A 3 -0.49 -6.18 2.31
CA PHE A 3 0.01 -4.86 1.96
C PHE A 3 1.26 -5.02 1.09
N SER A 4 1.40 -4.22 0.05
CA SER A 4 2.50 -4.34 -0.91
C SER A 4 3.10 -2.99 -1.24
N TYR A 5 4.43 -2.96 -1.31
CA TYR A 5 5.17 -1.86 -1.93
C TYR A 5 5.55 -2.25 -3.36
N LEU A 6 5.48 -1.27 -4.26
CA LEU A 6 5.79 -1.46 -5.67
C LEU A 6 6.48 -0.19 -6.19
N SER A 7 7.50 -0.36 -7.01
CA SER A 7 8.09 0.71 -7.82
C SER A 7 7.99 0.36 -9.30
N TYR A 8 7.94 1.38 -10.14
CA TYR A 8 7.77 1.23 -11.58
C TYR A 8 8.87 1.97 -12.33
N ARG A 9 9.63 1.23 -13.15
CA ARG A 9 10.80 1.74 -13.90
C ARG A 9 11.81 2.44 -12.98
N ASP A 10 12.06 1.82 -11.84
CA ASP A 10 12.96 2.32 -10.82
C ASP A 10 14.42 2.01 -11.18
N PRO A 11 15.33 2.99 -11.18
CA PRO A 11 16.75 2.75 -11.39
C PRO A 11 17.46 2.17 -10.16
N ASN A 12 16.77 2.00 -9.02
CA ASN A 12 17.35 1.47 -7.80
C ASN A 12 16.77 0.10 -7.44
N LEU A 13 17.45 -0.61 -6.53
CA LEU A 13 17.00 -1.88 -5.95
C LEU A 13 16.99 -1.83 -4.42
N LEU A 14 18.15 -1.97 -3.77
CA LEU A 14 18.22 -1.99 -2.30
C LEU A 14 17.76 -0.68 -1.66
N LYS A 15 18.10 0.47 -2.25
CA LYS A 15 17.65 1.78 -1.74
C LYS A 15 16.13 1.90 -1.72
N THR A 16 15.45 1.27 -2.67
CA THR A 16 13.99 1.27 -2.73
C THR A 16 13.41 0.44 -1.59
N LEU A 17 14.02 -0.70 -1.28
CA LEU A 17 13.63 -1.50 -0.12
C LEU A 17 13.87 -0.75 1.20
N GLU A 18 14.98 -0.02 1.32
CA GLU A 18 15.25 0.81 2.49
C GLU A 18 14.20 1.92 2.68
N VAL A 19 13.68 2.49 1.59
CA VAL A 19 12.56 3.43 1.63
C VAL A 19 11.28 2.73 2.10
N TYR A 20 11.01 1.51 1.61
CA TYR A 20 9.85 0.73 2.05
C TYR A 20 9.92 0.41 3.54
N ASP A 21 11.05 -0.10 4.01
CA ASP A 21 11.29 -0.44 5.42
C ASP A 21 11.18 0.80 6.33
N GLY A 22 11.49 1.99 5.78
CA GLY A 22 11.38 3.27 6.46
C GLY A 22 9.94 3.79 6.63
N THR A 23 8.93 3.17 6.03
CA THR A 23 7.54 3.65 6.05
C THR A 23 6.98 3.75 7.47
N ALA A 24 7.22 2.75 8.31
CA ALA A 24 6.73 2.76 9.69
C ALA A 24 7.27 3.96 10.48
N LYS A 25 8.57 4.25 10.32
CA LYS A 25 9.21 5.42 10.95
C LYS A 25 8.57 6.72 10.46
N PHE A 26 8.39 6.85 9.15
CA PHE A 26 7.74 8.03 8.56
C PHE A 26 6.35 8.27 9.17
N LEU A 27 5.52 7.22 9.28
CA LEU A 27 4.17 7.34 9.84
C LEU A 27 4.17 7.70 11.34
N ARG A 28 5.14 7.22 12.12
CA ARG A 28 5.26 7.57 13.55
C ARG A 28 5.68 9.02 13.78
N GLU A 29 6.56 9.52 12.93
CA GLU A 29 7.11 10.89 12.99
C GLU A 29 6.22 11.90 12.25
N LEU A 30 5.19 11.43 11.55
CA LEU A 30 4.28 12.27 10.78
C LEU A 30 3.55 13.27 11.68
N ASP A 31 3.75 14.55 11.40
CA ASP A 31 2.95 15.65 11.90
C ASP A 31 2.06 16.14 10.75
N VAL A 32 0.75 15.93 10.89
CA VAL A 32 -0.24 16.27 9.87
C VAL A 32 -1.23 17.27 10.46
N ASP A 33 -1.39 18.40 9.78
CA ASP A 33 -2.39 19.39 10.16
C ASP A 33 -3.79 18.99 9.66
N ASP A 34 -4.82 19.67 10.19
CA ASP A 34 -6.22 19.37 9.89
C ASP A 34 -6.54 19.52 8.39
N ASP A 35 -5.89 20.43 7.68
CA ASP A 35 -6.11 20.66 6.24
C ASP A 35 -5.53 19.50 5.40
N ALA A 36 -4.30 19.06 5.71
CA ALA A 36 -3.68 17.92 5.08
C ALA A 36 -4.43 16.61 5.38
N LEU A 37 -4.89 16.42 6.64
CA LEU A 37 -5.72 15.28 7.02
C LEU A 37 -7.06 15.29 6.24
N THR A 38 -7.72 16.43 6.19
CA THR A 38 -8.98 16.59 5.44
C THR A 38 -8.78 16.30 3.96
N LYS A 39 -7.68 16.76 3.35
CA LYS A 39 -7.36 16.46 1.94
C LYS A 39 -7.12 14.97 1.69
N ALA A 40 -6.43 14.28 2.60
CA ALA A 40 -6.22 12.83 2.50
C ALA A 40 -7.55 12.07 2.58
N ILE A 41 -8.45 12.45 3.51
CA ILE A 41 -9.80 11.89 3.62
C ILE A 41 -10.62 12.15 2.35
N ILE A 42 -10.62 13.39 1.84
CA ILE A 42 -11.33 13.76 0.60
C ILE A 42 -10.81 12.94 -0.60
N GLY A 43 -9.49 12.79 -0.73
CA GLY A 43 -8.90 11.97 -1.80
C GLY A 43 -9.41 10.53 -1.74
N THR A 44 -9.40 9.94 -0.54
CA THR A 44 -9.89 8.57 -0.32
C THR A 44 -11.39 8.44 -0.62
N ILE A 45 -12.22 9.40 -0.21
CA ILE A 45 -13.66 9.41 -0.54
C ILE A 45 -13.87 9.59 -2.04
N GLY A 46 -13.04 10.39 -2.72
CA GLY A 46 -13.06 10.52 -4.17
C GLY A 46 -12.84 9.21 -4.90
N ASP A 47 -11.91 8.37 -4.42
CA ASP A 47 -11.69 7.02 -4.95
C ASP A 47 -12.91 6.13 -4.68
N VAL A 48 -13.46 6.16 -3.47
CA VAL A 48 -14.66 5.37 -3.08
C VAL A 48 -15.90 5.74 -3.90
N ASP A 49 -16.08 7.04 -4.17
CA ASP A 49 -17.24 7.61 -4.88
C ASP A 49 -16.95 7.92 -6.35
N SER A 50 -15.91 7.30 -6.92
CA SER A 50 -15.54 7.47 -8.31
C SER A 50 -16.76 7.33 -9.23
N TYR A 51 -16.85 8.22 -10.22
CA TYR A 51 -17.97 8.22 -11.15
C TYR A 51 -18.07 6.89 -11.92
N GLN A 52 -19.29 6.38 -12.07
CA GLN A 52 -19.57 5.13 -12.77
C GLN A 52 -20.77 5.27 -13.71
N LEU A 53 -20.61 4.75 -14.93
CA LEU A 53 -21.71 4.50 -15.86
C LEU A 53 -22.61 3.35 -15.34
N PRO A 54 -23.84 3.19 -15.86
CA PRO A 54 -24.79 2.19 -15.34
C PRO A 54 -24.26 0.74 -15.34
N ASP A 55 -23.51 0.35 -16.36
CA ASP A 55 -22.87 -0.95 -16.47
C ASP A 55 -21.77 -1.15 -15.41
N ALA A 56 -20.92 -0.15 -15.20
CA ALA A 56 -19.89 -0.17 -14.16
C ALA A 56 -20.48 -0.23 -12.73
N LYS A 57 -21.62 0.45 -12.50
CA LYS A 57 -22.38 0.33 -11.24
C LYS A 57 -22.89 -1.10 -11.03
N GLY A 58 -23.47 -1.71 -12.07
CA GLY A 58 -23.94 -3.10 -12.04
C GLY A 58 -22.79 -4.08 -11.75
N TYR A 59 -21.65 -3.91 -12.41
CA TYR A 59 -20.46 -4.73 -12.18
C TYR A 59 -19.93 -4.59 -10.75
N SER A 60 -19.83 -3.37 -10.23
CA SER A 60 -19.39 -3.12 -8.85
C SER A 60 -20.34 -3.73 -7.82
N SER A 61 -21.64 -3.67 -8.07
CA SER A 61 -22.66 -4.31 -7.23
C SER A 61 -22.51 -5.83 -7.24
N LEU A 62 -22.27 -6.45 -8.42
CA LEU A 62 -22.03 -7.88 -8.53
C LEU A 62 -20.76 -8.30 -7.77
N MET A 63 -19.66 -7.55 -7.93
CA MET A 63 -18.42 -7.86 -7.21
C MET A 63 -18.60 -7.79 -5.70
N ARG A 64 -19.32 -6.79 -5.18
CA ARG A 64 -19.65 -6.71 -3.74
C ARG A 64 -20.45 -7.92 -3.29
N TYR A 65 -21.47 -8.33 -4.05
CA TYR A 65 -22.25 -9.53 -3.76
C TYR A 65 -21.38 -10.80 -3.72
N LEU A 66 -20.52 -11.00 -4.73
CA LEU A 66 -19.64 -12.17 -4.80
C LEU A 66 -18.59 -12.20 -3.68
N LEU A 67 -18.13 -11.04 -3.23
CA LEU A 67 -17.20 -10.91 -2.11
C LEU A 67 -17.89 -10.87 -0.73
N GLY A 68 -19.23 -10.91 -0.69
CA GLY A 68 -20.01 -10.87 0.55
C GLY A 68 -20.01 -9.51 1.26
N ILE A 69 -19.69 -8.42 0.57
CA ILE A 69 -19.62 -7.07 1.14
C ILE A 69 -21.04 -6.50 1.24
N THR A 70 -21.54 -6.32 2.46
CA THR A 70 -22.90 -5.80 2.71
C THR A 70 -22.95 -4.28 2.67
N GLU A 71 -24.16 -3.70 2.62
CA GLU A 71 -24.31 -2.24 2.63
C GLU A 71 -23.91 -1.65 3.99
N GLU A 72 -24.20 -2.36 5.08
CA GLU A 72 -23.83 -1.96 6.43
C GLU A 72 -22.30 -1.90 6.58
N GLU A 73 -21.57 -2.89 6.06
CA GLU A 73 -20.10 -2.90 6.05
C GLU A 73 -19.52 -1.75 5.22
N ARG A 74 -20.16 -1.42 4.09
CA ARG A 74 -19.75 -0.27 3.26
C ARG A 74 -19.96 1.05 3.98
N GLN A 75 -21.11 1.19 4.64
CA GLN A 75 -21.44 2.40 5.38
C GLN A 75 -20.53 2.56 6.59
N GLN A 76 -20.26 1.49 7.33
CA GLN A 76 -19.30 1.49 8.44
C GLN A 76 -17.91 1.92 7.97
N ARG A 77 -17.37 1.32 6.91
CA ARG A 77 -16.05 1.70 6.37
C ARG A 77 -16.00 3.16 5.92
N ARG A 78 -17.09 3.68 5.35
CA ARG A 78 -17.18 5.09 4.97
C ARG A 78 -17.09 6.00 6.18
N GLU A 79 -17.79 5.67 7.26
CA GLU A 79 -17.75 6.41 8.52
C GLU A 79 -16.35 6.35 9.15
N GLU A 80 -15.69 5.19 9.11
CA GLU A 80 -14.30 5.02 9.56
C GLU A 80 -13.32 5.89 8.74
N ILE A 81 -13.46 5.94 7.41
CA ILE A 81 -12.65 6.84 6.55
C ILE A 81 -12.84 8.30 6.98
N LEU A 82 -14.10 8.74 7.14
CA LEU A 82 -14.42 10.11 7.52
C LEU A 82 -13.98 10.48 8.95
N ALA A 83 -13.85 9.48 9.82
CA ALA A 83 -13.41 9.65 11.20
C ALA A 83 -11.89 9.49 11.40
N THR A 84 -11.13 9.26 10.34
CA THR A 84 -9.67 9.08 10.40
C THR A 84 -9.01 10.25 11.12
N SER A 85 -8.07 9.92 12.00
CA SER A 85 -7.34 10.83 12.87
C SER A 85 -5.83 10.58 12.79
N VAL A 86 -5.03 11.49 13.35
CA VAL A 86 -3.56 11.33 13.43
C VAL A 86 -3.16 10.06 14.19
N LYS A 87 -4.00 9.60 15.13
CA LYS A 87 -3.76 8.36 15.89
C LYS A 87 -3.72 7.14 14.96
N ASP A 88 -4.58 7.11 13.95
CA ASP A 88 -4.71 5.98 13.04
C ASP A 88 -3.46 5.81 12.15
N PHE A 89 -2.77 6.90 11.80
CA PHE A 89 -1.48 6.82 11.10
C PHE A 89 -0.41 6.13 11.94
N LYS A 90 -0.38 6.43 13.25
CA LYS A 90 0.58 5.83 14.18
C LYS A 90 0.26 4.36 14.45
N GLU A 91 -1.02 4.01 14.59
CA GLU A 91 -1.45 2.61 14.71
C GLU A 91 -1.18 1.82 13.44
N PHE A 92 -1.38 2.43 12.26
CA PHE A 92 -1.07 1.80 10.99
C PHE A 92 0.44 1.59 10.79
N ALA A 93 1.29 2.44 11.40
CA ALA A 93 2.73 2.24 11.43
C ALA A 93 3.13 0.90 12.02
N ASP A 94 2.45 0.47 13.10
CA ASP A 94 2.70 -0.82 13.73
C ASP A 94 2.31 -1.98 12.82
N ALA A 95 1.23 -1.83 12.04
CA ALA A 95 0.82 -2.84 11.07
C ALA A 95 1.84 -2.98 9.93
N VAL A 96 2.33 -1.87 9.37
CA VAL A 96 3.31 -1.93 8.25
C VAL A 96 4.70 -2.31 8.71
N GLU A 97 5.10 -2.02 9.95
CA GLU A 97 6.40 -2.46 10.48
C GLU A 97 6.55 -3.98 10.47
N THR A 98 5.46 -4.73 10.61
CA THR A 98 5.49 -6.21 10.54
C THR A 98 6.02 -6.75 9.21
N ILE A 99 5.98 -5.93 8.14
CA ILE A 99 6.48 -6.29 6.81
C ILE A 99 8.01 -6.34 6.81
N ASN A 100 8.69 -5.53 7.63
CA ASN A 100 10.15 -5.51 7.66
C ASN A 100 10.73 -6.86 8.08
N ASP A 101 10.05 -7.56 8.99
CA ASP A 101 10.50 -8.85 9.52
C ASP A 101 9.94 -10.05 8.74
N ASN A 102 8.76 -9.91 8.12
CA ASN A 102 8.02 -11.03 7.53
C ASN A 102 7.75 -10.88 6.03
N GLY A 103 8.22 -9.80 5.42
CA GLY A 103 7.97 -9.45 4.04
C GLY A 103 8.66 -10.40 3.06
N VAL A 104 8.04 -10.57 1.90
CA VAL A 104 8.65 -11.29 0.77
C VAL A 104 9.04 -10.26 -0.29
N VAL A 105 10.30 -10.29 -0.71
CA VAL A 105 10.83 -9.38 -1.73
C VAL A 105 10.90 -10.11 -3.07
N VAL A 106 10.29 -9.50 -4.10
CA VAL A 106 10.39 -9.94 -5.49
C VAL A 106 10.74 -8.73 -6.34
N ALA A 107 11.76 -8.85 -7.19
CA ALA A 107 12.19 -7.78 -8.08
C ALA A 107 12.38 -8.30 -9.51
N VAL A 108 12.04 -7.45 -10.48
CA VAL A 108 12.43 -7.60 -11.88
C VAL A 108 13.48 -6.53 -12.15
N ALA A 109 14.75 -6.94 -12.24
CA ALA A 109 15.89 -6.03 -12.30
C ALA A 109 16.97 -6.57 -13.25
N SER A 110 17.96 -5.73 -13.56
CA SER A 110 19.10 -6.15 -14.38
C SER A 110 19.96 -7.18 -13.61
N PRO A 111 20.67 -8.09 -14.31
CA PRO A 111 21.59 -9.03 -13.66
C PRO A 111 22.65 -8.32 -12.80
N ASP A 112 23.16 -7.18 -13.29
CA ASP A 112 24.19 -6.40 -12.62
C ASP A 112 23.69 -5.82 -11.29
N ASP A 113 22.45 -5.31 -11.26
CA ASP A 113 21.85 -4.77 -10.03
C ASP A 113 21.57 -5.86 -9.00
N VAL A 114 21.13 -7.04 -9.44
CA VAL A 114 20.91 -8.20 -8.54
C VAL A 114 22.23 -8.70 -7.96
N GLU A 115 23.30 -8.76 -8.76
CA GLU A 115 24.62 -9.14 -8.28
C GLU A 115 25.17 -8.13 -7.27
N ALA A 116 25.06 -6.83 -7.57
CA ALA A 116 25.46 -5.76 -6.67
C ALA A 116 24.68 -5.82 -5.35
N ALA A 117 23.36 -6.01 -5.41
CA ALA A 117 22.52 -6.14 -4.24
C ALA A 117 22.92 -7.35 -3.38
N ASN A 118 23.12 -8.52 -3.98
CA ASN A 118 23.48 -9.75 -3.24
C ASN A 118 24.87 -9.70 -2.59
N LYS A 119 25.81 -8.92 -3.14
CA LYS A 119 27.12 -8.66 -2.51
C LYS A 119 26.98 -7.85 -1.23
N GLU A 120 26.01 -6.94 -1.18
CA GLU A 120 25.76 -6.09 -0.01
C GLU A 120 24.85 -6.77 1.02
N LYS A 121 23.72 -7.31 0.55
CA LYS A 121 22.71 -8.03 1.34
C LYS A 121 22.29 -9.24 0.53
N SER A 122 22.63 -10.45 0.99
CA SER A 122 22.31 -11.71 0.30
C SER A 122 20.81 -12.04 0.34
N LEU A 123 20.01 -11.20 -0.32
CA LEU A 123 18.56 -11.14 -0.23
C LEU A 123 17.88 -12.01 -1.30
N PHE A 124 18.45 -12.10 -2.49
CA PHE A 124 17.86 -12.78 -3.63
C PHE A 124 18.49 -14.16 -3.83
N SER A 125 17.89 -15.20 -3.23
CA SER A 125 18.36 -16.58 -3.35
C SER A 125 17.80 -17.33 -4.57
N ASP A 126 16.59 -17.00 -5.03
CA ASP A 126 15.95 -17.62 -6.21
C ASP A 126 15.97 -16.64 -7.39
N ILE A 127 17.00 -16.75 -8.23
CA ILE A 127 17.17 -15.89 -9.42
C ILE A 127 16.63 -16.63 -10.65
N LYS A 128 15.54 -16.10 -11.23
CA LYS A 128 14.94 -16.62 -12.46
C LYS A 128 15.18 -15.65 -13.61
N LYS A 129 15.69 -16.17 -14.73
CA LYS A 129 15.84 -15.38 -15.96
C LYS A 129 14.46 -15.16 -16.58
N CYS A 130 14.07 -13.90 -16.70
CA CYS A 130 12.96 -13.47 -17.54
C CYS A 130 13.49 -13.20 -18.96
N LEU A 131 12.62 -13.38 -19.95
CA LEU A 131 12.91 -13.37 -21.40
C LEU A 131 13.83 -12.24 -21.89
#